data_AF-A0A2E0F0U5-F1
#
_entry.id   AF-A0A2E0F0U5-F1
#
_cell.length_a   1.000
_cell.length_b   1.000
_cell.length_c   1.000
_cell.angle_alpha   90.00
_cell.angle_beta   90.00
_cell.angle_gamma   90.00
#
_symmetry.space_group_name_H-M   'P 1'
#
loop_
_entity.id
_entity.type
_entity.pdbx_description
1 polymer ?
#
loop_
_entity_poly.entity_id
_entity_poly.type
_entity_poly.pdbx_seq_one_letter_code
_entity_poly.pdbx_strand_id
1 'polypeptide(L)'
;MGRTMHVAKLAVGLLLSVLTLWNLHIGFYQMGSGEMHKLVLTMVFSGSCSEATIRADINAVGISDCLQPLGTWEPIDAILLTTGVLLSWRALRALFASNRRKSRAERQGRNLQRIGLLIALVGIADFFGMLTDNGQPMDAGEILGFPFPNGVSLILLTIALIISLVGGSMRRRGQRSGSRATSDSGTRRFLGPAERHLPGDFSVGQLRRALMLDAFEDPFQVSTGDDWGGSLGRTCHYCNGEGCGQCGNTGSLS
;
A
#
# COMPACT_ATOMS: atom_id res chain seq x y z
N MET A 1 -4.10 10.61 9.23
CA MET A 1 -5.36 10.35 8.49
C MET A 1 -5.35 9.14 7.53
N GLY A 2 -4.24 8.45 7.26
CA GLY A 2 -4.21 7.37 6.26
C GLY A 2 -4.89 6.04 6.65
N ARG A 3 -4.54 5.46 7.81
CA ARG A 3 -5.01 4.11 8.19
C ARG A 3 -6.51 4.04 8.50
N THR A 4 -7.06 5.04 9.20
CA THR A 4 -8.48 5.09 9.55
C THR A 4 -9.38 5.09 8.31
N MET A 5 -9.02 5.83 7.27
CA MET A 5 -9.74 5.83 6.00
C MET A 5 -9.70 4.46 5.30
N HIS A 6 -8.58 3.74 5.36
CA HIS A 6 -8.50 2.39 4.79
C HIS A 6 -9.33 1.37 5.58
N VAL A 7 -9.37 1.48 6.91
CA VAL A 7 -10.24 0.66 7.75
C VAL A 7 -11.71 0.93 7.43
N ALA A 8 -12.11 2.20 7.29
CA ALA A 8 -13.48 2.56 6.90
C ALA A 8 -13.85 1.99 5.52
N LYS A 9 -12.96 2.10 4.53
CA LYS A 9 -13.17 1.53 3.19
C LYS A 9 -13.29 0.01 3.21
N LEU A 10 -12.51 -0.66 4.06
CA LEU A 10 -12.60 -2.11 4.26
C LEU A 10 -13.94 -2.49 4.88
N ALA A 11 -14.36 -1.79 5.94
CA ALA A 11 -15.62 -2.04 6.61
C ALA A 11 -16.82 -1.86 5.65
N VAL A 12 -16.86 -0.76 4.90
CA VAL A 12 -17.91 -0.50 3.90
C VAL A 12 -17.89 -1.54 2.78
N GLY A 13 -16.70 -1.89 2.28
CA GLY A 13 -16.57 -2.91 1.23
C GLY A 13 -17.07 -4.28 1.68
N LEU A 14 -16.69 -4.71 2.89
CA LEU A 14 -17.13 -5.98 3.45
C LEU A 14 -18.63 -5.99 3.72
N LEU A 15 -19.16 -4.90 4.29
CA LEU A 15 -20.59 -4.77 4.56
C LEU A 15 -21.41 -4.87 3.26
N LEU A 16 -20.99 -4.19 2.20
CA LEU A 16 -21.64 -4.30 0.89
C LEU A 16 -21.63 -5.73 0.36
N SER A 17 -20.47 -6.39 0.36
CA SER A 17 -20.36 -7.77 -0.12
C SER A 17 -21.16 -8.78 0.71
N VAL A 18 -21.20 -8.61 2.04
CA VAL A 18 -21.97 -9.50 2.92
C VAL A 18 -23.47 -9.28 2.72
N LEU A 19 -23.93 -8.03 2.65
CA LEU A 19 -25.35 -7.73 2.43
C LEU A 19 -25.84 -8.26 1.08
N THR A 20 -25.05 -8.14 0.01
CA THR A 20 -25.45 -8.65 -1.30
C THR A 20 -25.54 -10.16 -1.32
N LEU A 21 -24.56 -10.86 -0.74
CA LEU A 21 -24.57 -12.32 -0.65
C LEU A 21 -25.69 -12.82 0.27
N TRP A 22 -25.94 -12.12 1.37
CA TRP A 22 -27.03 -12.45 2.28
C TRP A 22 -28.39 -12.30 1.59
N ASN A 23 -28.63 -11.19 0.90
CA ASN A 23 -29.87 -10.98 0.15
C ASN A 23 -30.09 -12.06 -0.91
N LEU A 24 -29.02 -12.45 -1.60
CA LEU A 24 -29.08 -13.42 -2.69
C LEU A 24 -29.38 -14.85 -2.19
N HIS A 25 -28.72 -15.28 -1.10
CA HIS A 25 -28.77 -16.68 -0.66
C HIS A 25 -29.75 -16.96 0.48
N ILE A 26 -29.96 -15.99 1.37
CA ILE A 26 -30.81 -16.15 2.56
C ILE A 26 -32.09 -15.33 2.40
N GLY A 27 -32.02 -14.19 1.72
CA GLY A 27 -33.13 -13.27 1.57
C GLY A 27 -33.24 -12.32 2.76
N PHE A 28 -33.96 -11.22 2.54
CA PHE A 28 -34.20 -10.19 3.55
C PHE A 28 -35.67 -10.06 3.94
N TYR A 29 -36.57 -10.70 3.22
CA TYR A 29 -38.00 -10.61 3.48
C TYR A 29 -38.60 -12.00 3.70
N GLN A 30 -39.34 -12.17 4.79
CA GLN A 30 -40.06 -13.40 5.09
C GLN A 30 -41.54 -13.19 4.76
N MET A 31 -42.10 -14.02 3.87
CA MET A 31 -43.53 -14.04 3.63
C MET A 31 -44.27 -14.72 4.80
N GLY A 32 -45.58 -14.49 4.92
CA GLY A 32 -46.41 -15.10 5.96
C GLY A 32 -46.43 -16.64 5.92
N SER A 33 -46.03 -17.25 4.80
CA SER A 33 -45.82 -18.70 4.64
C SER A 33 -44.52 -19.22 5.28
N GLY A 34 -43.65 -18.33 5.75
CA GLY A 34 -42.32 -18.66 6.27
C GLY A 34 -41.22 -18.73 5.22
N GLU A 35 -41.56 -18.60 3.93
CA GLU A 35 -40.60 -18.60 2.83
C GLU A 35 -39.82 -17.28 2.75
N MET A 36 -38.51 -17.39 2.58
CA MET A 36 -37.62 -16.24 2.45
C MET A 36 -37.47 -15.83 1.00
N HIS A 37 -37.56 -14.52 0.76
CA HIS A 37 -37.41 -13.91 -0.54
C HIS A 37 -36.32 -12.85 -0.55
N LYS A 38 -35.71 -12.74 -1.73
CA LYS A 38 -34.73 -11.70 -2.06
C LYS A 38 -35.47 -10.38 -2.26
N LEU A 39 -34.96 -9.29 -1.69
CA LEU A 39 -35.44 -7.94 -1.99
C LEU A 39 -34.71 -7.39 -3.21
N VAL A 40 -35.45 -6.75 -4.11
CA VAL A 40 -34.88 -6.02 -5.25
C VAL A 40 -34.29 -4.70 -4.73
N LEU A 41 -32.97 -4.67 -4.48
CA LEU A 41 -32.31 -3.53 -3.82
C LEU A 41 -32.50 -2.20 -4.58
N THR A 42 -32.56 -2.21 -5.90
CA THR A 42 -32.78 -0.98 -6.71
C THR A 42 -34.09 -0.31 -6.36
N MET A 43 -35.15 -1.10 -6.22
CA MET A 43 -36.50 -0.60 -5.93
C MET A 43 -36.66 -0.21 -4.46
N VAL A 44 -35.89 -0.84 -3.57
CA VAL A 44 -35.80 -0.42 -2.17
C VAL A 44 -35.06 0.92 -2.06
N PHE A 45 -33.94 1.10 -2.77
CA PHE A 45 -33.18 2.35 -2.76
C PHE A 45 -33.88 3.50 -3.49
N SER A 46 -34.70 3.23 -4.50
CA SER A 46 -35.55 4.25 -5.14
C SER A 46 -36.76 4.65 -4.27
N GLY A 47 -37.05 3.92 -3.19
CA GLY A 47 -38.20 4.14 -2.34
C GLY A 47 -39.52 3.63 -2.91
N SER A 48 -39.51 2.93 -4.05
CA SER A 48 -40.72 2.34 -4.64
C SER A 48 -41.18 1.08 -3.88
N CYS A 49 -40.27 0.41 -3.19
CA CYS A 49 -40.57 -0.76 -2.36
C CYS A 49 -40.41 -0.42 -0.87
N SER A 50 -41.54 -0.30 -0.19
CA SER A 50 -41.64 -0.19 1.27
C SER A 50 -42.40 -1.40 1.81
N GLU A 51 -42.28 -1.68 3.11
CA GLU A 51 -43.03 -2.80 3.72
C GLU A 51 -44.55 -2.66 3.51
N ALA A 52 -45.07 -1.42 3.55
CA ALA A 52 -46.48 -1.14 3.32
C ALA A 52 -46.92 -1.46 1.88
N THR A 53 -46.10 -1.12 0.88
CA THR A 53 -46.41 -1.43 -0.53
C THR A 53 -46.32 -2.92 -0.81
N ILE A 54 -45.30 -3.60 -0.27
CA ILE A 54 -45.15 -5.05 -0.40
C ILE A 54 -46.36 -5.79 0.19
N ARG A 55 -46.83 -5.39 1.38
CA ARG A 55 -48.03 -5.98 1.99
C ARG A 55 -49.29 -5.70 1.18
N ALA A 56 -49.43 -4.50 0.63
CA ALA A 56 -50.58 -4.15 -0.21
C ALA A 56 -50.63 -4.99 -1.50
N ASP A 57 -49.49 -5.16 -2.17
CA ASP A 57 -49.38 -5.96 -3.41
C ASP A 57 -49.67 -7.44 -3.15
N ILE A 58 -49.11 -8.00 -2.08
CA ILE A 58 -49.35 -9.40 -1.68
C ILE A 58 -50.85 -9.62 -1.37
N ASN A 59 -51.50 -8.68 -0.70
CA ASN A 59 -52.93 -8.81 -0.37
C ASN A 59 -53.84 -8.63 -1.59
N ALA A 60 -53.43 -7.86 -2.59
CA ALA A 60 -54.23 -7.56 -3.78
C ALA A 60 -54.07 -8.61 -4.89
N VAL A 61 -52.82 -8.98 -5.21
CA VAL A 61 -52.46 -9.78 -6.39
C VAL A 61 -51.73 -11.09 -6.01
N GLY A 62 -51.28 -11.22 -4.76
CA GLY A 62 -50.55 -12.40 -4.27
C GLY A 62 -49.07 -12.42 -4.65
N ILE A 63 -48.59 -11.43 -5.41
CA ILE A 63 -47.21 -11.31 -5.91
C ILE A 63 -46.80 -9.83 -5.80
N SER A 64 -45.53 -9.56 -5.46
CA SER A 64 -44.96 -8.20 -5.48
C SER A 64 -43.70 -8.17 -6.31
N ASP A 65 -43.56 -7.17 -7.18
CA ASP A 65 -42.39 -6.95 -8.04
C ASP A 65 -41.12 -6.61 -7.24
N CYS A 66 -41.28 -6.24 -5.97
CA CYS A 66 -40.21 -5.97 -5.01
C CYS A 66 -39.47 -7.24 -4.55
N LEU A 67 -40.06 -8.42 -4.80
CA LEU A 67 -39.60 -9.70 -4.28
C LEU A 67 -39.20 -10.63 -5.42
N GLN A 68 -38.04 -11.27 -5.24
CA GLN A 68 -37.52 -12.26 -6.18
C GLN A 68 -37.23 -13.58 -5.47
N PRO A 69 -37.23 -14.70 -6.22
CA PRO A 69 -36.79 -15.97 -5.68
C PRO A 69 -35.28 -15.93 -5.39
N LEU A 70 -34.88 -16.67 -4.36
CA LEU A 70 -33.48 -16.78 -3.92
C LEU A 70 -32.58 -17.30 -5.04
N GLY A 71 -31.32 -16.88 -5.05
CA GLY A 71 -30.31 -17.30 -6.03
C GLY A 71 -30.41 -16.63 -7.41
N THR A 72 -31.39 -15.77 -7.64
CA THR A 72 -31.49 -14.99 -8.88
C THR A 72 -30.52 -13.81 -8.88
N TRP A 73 -29.56 -13.82 -9.80
CA TRP A 73 -28.60 -12.74 -9.95
C TRP A 73 -29.18 -11.60 -10.78
N GLU A 74 -29.20 -10.40 -10.21
CA GLU A 74 -29.48 -9.18 -10.97
C GLU A 74 -28.19 -8.40 -11.28
N PRO A 75 -28.22 -7.53 -12.32
CA PRO A 75 -27.10 -6.65 -12.61
C PRO A 75 -26.66 -5.81 -11.41
N ILE A 76 -27.61 -5.38 -10.57
CA ILE A 76 -27.31 -4.58 -9.38
C ILE A 76 -26.52 -5.39 -8.34
N ASP A 77 -26.84 -6.66 -8.13
CA ASP A 77 -26.14 -7.52 -7.17
C ASP A 77 -24.69 -7.70 -7.60
N ALA A 78 -24.45 -7.90 -8.91
CA ALA A 78 -23.11 -8.00 -9.47
C ALA A 78 -22.33 -6.68 -9.29
N ILE A 79 -22.95 -5.53 -9.55
CA ILE A 79 -22.32 -4.20 -9.37
C ILE A 79 -21.96 -3.97 -7.89
N LEU A 80 -22.88 -4.24 -6.96
CA LEU A 80 -22.65 -4.03 -5.53
C LEU A 80 -21.60 -4.99 -4.99
N LEU A 81 -21.66 -6.28 -5.36
CA LEU A 81 -20.67 -7.29 -4.97
C LEU A 81 -19.28 -6.92 -5.49
N THR A 82 -19.15 -6.59 -6.77
CA THR A 82 -17.86 -6.24 -7.39
C THR A 82 -17.27 -4.97 -6.76
N THR A 83 -18.12 -3.96 -6.50
CA THR A 83 -17.70 -2.74 -5.82
C THR A 83 -17.21 -3.03 -4.39
N GLY A 84 -17.97 -3.85 -3.63
CA GLY A 84 -17.59 -4.26 -2.28
C GLY A 84 -16.27 -5.02 -2.23
N VAL A 85 -16.08 -5.98 -3.16
CA VAL A 85 -14.84 -6.75 -3.28
C VAL A 85 -13.66 -5.86 -3.67
N LEU A 86 -13.83 -4.96 -4.64
CA LEU A 86 -12.78 -4.04 -5.07
C LEU A 86 -12.35 -3.08 -3.96
N LEU A 87 -13.31 -2.51 -3.21
CA LEU A 87 -13.04 -1.65 -2.07
C LEU A 87 -12.29 -2.39 -0.97
N SER A 88 -12.79 -3.57 -0.58
CA SER A 88 -12.16 -4.43 0.43
C SER A 88 -10.75 -4.80 0.02
N TRP A 89 -10.54 -5.22 -1.22
CA TRP A 89 -9.24 -5.62 -1.74
C TRP A 89 -8.24 -4.47 -1.80
N ARG A 90 -8.66 -3.29 -2.27
CA ARG A 90 -7.80 -2.09 -2.29
C ARG A 90 -7.43 -1.65 -0.88
N ALA A 91 -8.39 -1.68 0.05
CA ALA A 91 -8.18 -1.33 1.45
C ALA A 91 -7.23 -2.31 2.14
N LEU A 92 -7.44 -3.63 1.95
CA LEU A 92 -6.58 -4.70 2.47
C LEU A 92 -5.15 -4.52 1.94
N ARG A 93 -4.98 -4.34 0.63
CA ARG A 93 -3.66 -4.06 0.04
C ARG A 93 -3.01 -2.81 0.64
N ALA A 94 -3.76 -1.75 0.93
CA ALA A 94 -3.21 -0.55 1.52
C ALA A 94 -2.85 -0.72 3.01
N LEU A 95 -3.64 -1.47 3.77
CA LEU A 95 -3.40 -1.76 5.20
C LEU A 95 -2.17 -2.67 5.40
N PHE A 96 -2.01 -3.67 4.53
CA PHE A 96 -0.91 -4.64 4.58
C PHE A 96 0.24 -4.30 3.62
N ALA A 97 0.14 -3.22 2.85
CA ALA A 97 1.28 -2.72 2.10
C ALA A 97 2.34 -2.28 3.09
N SER A 98 3.46 -2.99 3.13
CA SER A 98 4.64 -2.47 3.81
C SER A 98 4.97 -1.10 3.20
N ASN A 99 5.09 -0.08 4.06
CA ASN A 99 5.49 1.29 3.70
C ASN A 99 6.95 1.37 3.21
N ARG A 100 7.47 0.27 2.66
CA ARG A 100 8.74 0.27 1.94
C ARG A 100 8.52 1.11 0.69
N ARG A 101 8.91 2.39 0.77
CA ARG A 101 9.04 3.27 -0.38
C ARG A 101 10.00 2.59 -1.35
N LYS A 102 9.45 1.77 -2.25
CA LYS A 102 10.20 1.16 -3.34
C LYS A 102 10.82 2.32 -4.10
N SER A 103 12.15 2.37 -4.11
CA SER A 103 12.89 3.42 -4.80
C SER A 103 12.44 3.49 -6.26
N ARG A 104 12.54 4.67 -6.88
CA ARG A 104 12.18 4.85 -8.30
C ARG A 104 12.85 3.80 -9.19
N ALA A 105 14.12 3.47 -8.87
CA ALA A 105 14.89 2.41 -9.51
C ALA A 105 14.31 1.00 -9.30
N GLU A 106 13.78 0.65 -8.11
CA GLU A 106 13.12 -0.63 -7.90
C GLU A 106 11.82 -0.74 -8.72
N ARG A 107 11.05 0.37 -8.84
CA ARG A 107 9.83 0.40 -9.64
C ARG A 107 10.11 0.30 -11.14
N GLN A 108 11.05 1.10 -11.64
CA GLN A 108 11.51 1.04 -13.03
C GLN A 108 12.09 -0.33 -13.38
N GLY A 109 12.89 -0.91 -12.47
CA GLY A 109 13.43 -2.26 -12.64
C GLY A 109 12.34 -3.33 -12.77
N ARG A 110 11.30 -3.29 -11.94
CA ARG A 110 10.15 -4.21 -12.04
C ARG A 110 9.37 -4.04 -13.35
N ASN A 111 9.17 -2.80 -13.80
CA ASN A 111 8.46 -2.54 -15.04
C ASN A 111 9.27 -3.05 -16.24
N LEU A 112 10.58 -2.83 -16.27
CA LEU A 112 11.45 -3.38 -17.31
C LEU A 112 11.48 -4.91 -17.29
N GLN A 113 11.51 -5.55 -16.11
CA GLN A 113 11.36 -7.00 -16.03
C GLN A 113 10.03 -7.50 -16.62
N ARG A 114 8.92 -6.77 -16.41
CA ARG A 114 7.62 -7.12 -17.01
C ARG A 114 7.62 -6.94 -18.53
N ILE A 115 8.21 -5.86 -19.02
CA ILE A 115 8.34 -5.60 -20.46
C ILE A 115 9.21 -6.68 -21.11
N GLY A 116 10.37 -6.99 -20.52
CA GLY A 116 11.25 -8.06 -20.98
C GLY A 116 10.54 -9.42 -21.00
N LEU A 117 9.74 -9.74 -19.98
CA LEU A 117 8.93 -10.96 -19.97
C LEU A 117 7.90 -11.01 -21.11
N LEU A 118 7.19 -9.90 -21.37
CA LEU A 118 6.22 -9.85 -22.46
C LEU A 118 6.90 -10.03 -23.83
N ILE A 119 8.03 -9.36 -24.05
CA ILE A 119 8.81 -9.51 -25.28
C ILE A 119 9.34 -10.94 -25.41
N ALA A 120 9.78 -11.56 -24.31
CA ALA A 120 10.21 -12.96 -24.31
C ALA A 120 9.08 -13.91 -24.72
N LEU A 121 7.87 -13.69 -24.21
CA LEU A 121 6.71 -14.52 -24.60
C LEU A 121 6.42 -14.40 -26.10
N VAL A 122 6.48 -13.19 -26.65
CA VAL A 122 6.32 -12.97 -28.10
C VAL A 122 7.45 -13.64 -28.88
N GLY A 123 8.70 -13.50 -28.43
CA GLY A 123 9.85 -14.14 -29.07
C GLY A 123 9.82 -15.67 -29.02
N ILE A 124 9.29 -16.26 -27.93
CA ILE A 124 9.07 -17.71 -27.82
C ILE A 124 7.96 -18.15 -28.78
N ALA A 125 6.85 -17.42 -28.84
CA ALA A 125 5.76 -17.72 -29.77
C ALA A 125 6.23 -17.65 -31.24
N ASP A 126 7.07 -16.67 -31.57
CA ASP A 126 7.70 -16.56 -32.88
C ASP A 126 8.68 -17.71 -33.14
N PHE A 127 9.50 -18.09 -32.16
CA PHE A 127 10.44 -19.20 -32.29
C PHE A 127 9.75 -20.54 -32.62
N PHE A 128 8.57 -20.78 -32.03
CA PHE A 128 7.74 -21.93 -32.34
C PHE A 128 6.90 -21.78 -33.61
N GLY A 129 7.03 -20.67 -34.34
CA GLY A 129 6.30 -20.40 -35.56
C GLY A 129 4.80 -20.18 -35.34
N MET A 130 4.37 -19.87 -34.12
CA MET A 130 2.96 -19.63 -33.79
C MET A 130 2.44 -18.29 -34.34
N LEU A 131 3.34 -17.43 -34.82
CA LEU A 131 3.03 -16.12 -35.39
C LEU A 131 2.96 -16.10 -36.92
N THR A 132 3.23 -17.22 -37.60
CA THR A 132 3.14 -17.34 -39.06
C THR A 132 2.28 -18.54 -39.46
N ASP A 133 1.61 -18.44 -40.60
CA ASP A 133 0.76 -19.52 -41.14
C ASP A 133 1.58 -20.75 -41.56
N ASN A 134 2.87 -20.57 -41.80
CA ASN A 134 3.79 -21.63 -42.26
C ASN A 134 4.49 -22.39 -41.10
N GLY A 135 4.23 -22.03 -39.84
CA GLY A 135 4.85 -22.68 -38.68
C GLY A 135 6.38 -22.48 -38.56
N GLN A 136 6.94 -21.45 -39.19
CA GLN A 136 8.37 -21.09 -39.14
C GLN A 136 8.60 -19.79 -38.36
N PRO A 137 9.77 -19.55 -37.77
CA PRO A 137 10.05 -18.24 -37.18
C PRO A 137 10.05 -17.15 -38.26
N MET A 138 9.53 -15.96 -37.93
CA MET A 138 9.54 -14.84 -38.88
C MET A 138 10.96 -14.48 -39.27
N ASP A 139 11.20 -14.31 -40.58
CA ASP A 139 12.51 -13.91 -41.07
C ASP A 139 12.68 -12.39 -40.95
N ALA A 140 13.79 -11.96 -40.35
CA ALA A 140 14.03 -10.54 -40.10
C ALA A 140 14.35 -9.78 -41.39
N GLY A 141 14.74 -10.50 -42.45
CA GLY A 141 14.95 -9.96 -43.78
C GLY A 141 13.70 -9.40 -44.44
N GLU A 142 12.54 -10.01 -44.22
CA GLU A 142 11.28 -9.59 -44.85
C GLU A 142 10.70 -8.32 -44.21
N ILE A 143 10.92 -8.13 -42.91
CA ILE A 143 10.39 -6.97 -42.16
C ILE A 143 11.34 -5.76 -42.20
N LEU A 144 12.64 -5.98 -42.10
CA LEU A 144 13.64 -4.90 -41.96
C LEU A 144 14.38 -4.58 -43.27
N GLY A 145 14.16 -5.36 -44.34
CA GLY A 145 14.74 -5.11 -45.67
C GLY A 145 16.24 -5.42 -45.79
N PHE A 146 16.85 -6.05 -44.78
CA PHE A 146 18.25 -6.47 -44.80
C PHE A 146 18.36 -7.94 -44.39
N PRO A 147 19.09 -8.79 -45.12
CA PRO A 147 19.20 -10.21 -44.80
C PRO A 147 19.94 -10.39 -43.48
N PHE A 148 19.21 -10.76 -42.43
CA PHE A 148 19.81 -11.19 -41.18
C PHE A 148 19.93 -12.72 -41.19
N PRO A 149 21.07 -13.29 -40.80
CA PRO A 149 21.27 -14.74 -40.78
C PRO A 149 20.43 -15.45 -39.71
N ASN A 150 19.78 -14.70 -38.81
CA ASN A 150 18.98 -15.21 -37.72
C ASN A 150 17.57 -14.60 -37.79
N GLY A 151 16.53 -15.41 -37.56
CA GLY A 151 15.13 -14.95 -37.52
C GLY A 151 14.82 -13.93 -36.42
N VAL A 152 13.67 -13.25 -36.55
CA VAL A 152 13.20 -12.18 -35.63
C VAL A 152 13.11 -12.68 -34.19
N SER A 153 12.71 -13.93 -33.97
CA SER A 153 12.63 -14.58 -32.67
C SER A 153 13.91 -14.44 -31.84
N LEU A 154 15.09 -14.64 -32.44
CA LEU A 154 16.37 -14.57 -31.74
C LEU A 154 16.72 -13.12 -31.34
N ILE A 155 16.34 -12.15 -32.18
CA ILE A 155 16.48 -10.72 -31.90
C ILE A 155 15.55 -10.32 -30.75
N LEU A 156 14.29 -10.75 -30.77
CA LEU A 156 13.33 -10.47 -29.70
C LEU A 156 13.76 -11.08 -28.37
N LEU A 157 14.25 -12.33 -28.37
CA LEU A 157 14.73 -13.00 -27.16
C LEU A 157 15.98 -12.34 -26.57
N THR A 158 16.92 -11.90 -27.42
CA THR A 158 18.12 -11.19 -26.95
C THR A 158 17.77 -9.82 -26.36
N ILE A 159 16.89 -9.05 -27.01
CA ILE A 159 16.38 -7.78 -26.49
C ILE A 159 15.64 -8.01 -25.15
N ALA A 160 14.77 -9.02 -25.08
CA ALA A 160 14.05 -9.38 -23.87
C ALA A 160 14.99 -9.71 -22.70
N LEU A 161 16.06 -10.46 -22.98
CA LEU A 161 17.08 -10.82 -22.00
C LEU A 161 17.84 -9.58 -21.50
N ILE A 162 18.27 -8.69 -22.40
CA ILE A 162 18.96 -7.45 -22.05
C ILE A 162 18.07 -6.57 -21.15
N ILE A 163 16.81 -6.36 -21.56
CA ILE A 163 15.84 -5.56 -20.79
C ILE A 163 15.60 -6.18 -19.40
N SER A 164 15.52 -7.50 -19.31
CA SER A 164 15.31 -8.22 -18.05
C SER A 164 16.52 -8.14 -17.12
N LEU A 165 17.75 -8.23 -17.67
CA LEU A 165 18.99 -8.07 -16.93
C LEU A 165 19.15 -6.64 -16.41
N VAL A 166 18.88 -5.64 -17.26
CA VAL A 166 18.91 -4.22 -16.89
C VAL A 166 17.84 -3.93 -15.83
N GLY A 167 16.63 -4.44 -16.00
CA GLY A 167 15.57 -4.34 -14.99
C GLY A 167 15.96 -5.01 -13.65
N GLY A 168 16.60 -6.18 -13.71
CA GLY A 168 17.10 -6.90 -12.55
C GLY A 168 18.23 -6.19 -11.83
N SER A 169 19.20 -5.64 -12.55
CA SER A 169 20.32 -4.89 -11.99
C SER A 169 19.83 -3.61 -11.31
N MET A 170 18.87 -2.90 -11.91
CA MET A 170 18.23 -1.72 -11.31
C MET A 170 17.39 -2.06 -10.10
N ARG A 171 16.68 -3.19 -10.11
CA ARG A 171 15.95 -3.67 -8.94
C ARG A 171 16.90 -3.99 -7.78
N ARG A 172 18.00 -4.69 -8.04
CA ARG A 172 19.05 -4.98 -7.03
C ARG A 172 19.70 -3.69 -6.52
N ARG A 173 20.00 -2.73 -7.39
CA ARG A 173 20.55 -1.42 -7.02
C ARG A 173 19.55 -0.59 -6.20
N GLY A 174 18.27 -0.60 -6.57
CA GLY A 174 17.20 0.09 -5.85
C GLY A 174 16.91 -0.52 -4.48
N GLN A 175 17.07 -1.83 -4.32
CA GLN A 175 17.01 -2.52 -3.03
C GLN A 175 18.21 -2.15 -2.14
N ARG A 176 19.43 -2.08 -2.72
CA ARG A 176 20.66 -1.65 -2.02
C ARG A 176 20.66 -0.16 -1.65
N SER A 177 20.05 0.71 -2.46
CA SER A 177 19.94 2.14 -2.12
C SER A 177 18.91 2.39 -1.03
N GLY A 178 17.81 1.61 -1.02
CA GLY A 178 16.81 1.65 0.05
C GLY A 178 17.33 1.15 1.40
N SER A 179 18.35 0.27 1.41
CA SER A 179 19.08 -0.09 2.64
C SER A 179 20.15 0.93 3.02
N ARG A 180 20.75 1.63 2.04
CA ARG A 180 21.76 2.68 2.29
C ARG A 180 21.20 3.99 2.81
N ALA A 181 19.96 4.34 2.48
CA ALA A 181 19.29 5.51 3.10
C ALA A 181 19.03 5.31 4.61
N THR A 182 19.17 4.09 5.12
CA THR A 182 19.19 3.76 6.56
C THR A 182 20.57 3.31 7.05
N SER A 183 21.61 3.36 6.20
CA SER A 183 22.95 2.89 6.54
C SER A 183 24.02 3.83 5.99
N ASP A 184 24.06 5.05 6.50
CA ASP A 184 25.30 5.84 6.48
C ASP A 184 26.20 5.45 7.67
N SER A 185 26.46 4.15 7.78
CA SER A 185 27.52 3.60 8.63
C SER A 185 28.02 2.30 8.00
N GLY A 186 29.09 2.43 7.21
CA GLY A 186 29.85 1.32 6.65
C GLY A 186 30.61 0.49 7.69
N THR A 187 30.41 0.77 8.97
CA THR A 187 30.74 -0.10 10.09
C THR A 187 29.43 -0.37 10.81
N ARG A 188 29.10 -1.63 11.14
CA ARG A 188 28.04 -1.88 12.11
C ARG A 188 28.49 -1.24 13.41
N ARG A 189 28.12 0.02 13.65
CA ARG A 189 28.37 0.69 14.92
C ARG A 189 27.70 -0.18 15.97
N PHE A 190 28.50 -0.75 16.86
CA PHE A 190 27.98 -1.55 17.95
C PHE A 190 27.00 -0.69 18.73
N LEU A 191 25.71 -0.98 18.59
CA LEU A 191 24.67 -0.29 19.32
C LEU A 191 24.59 -0.91 20.71
N GLY A 192 24.92 -0.09 21.73
CA GLY A 192 24.74 -0.46 23.12
C GLY A 192 23.27 -0.78 23.44
N PRO A 193 22.98 -1.51 24.52
CA PRO A 193 21.60 -1.85 24.91
C PRO A 193 20.66 -0.63 25.03
N ALA A 194 21.18 0.53 25.41
CA ALA A 194 20.44 1.78 25.52
C ALA A 194 20.09 2.40 24.14
N GLU A 195 20.99 2.25 23.15
CA GLU A 195 20.82 2.83 21.81
C GLU A 195 19.78 2.07 20.96
N ARG A 196 19.46 0.82 21.31
CA ARG A 196 18.46 0.00 20.60
C ARG A 196 17.04 0.53 20.72
N HIS A 197 16.75 1.29 21.77
CA HIS A 197 15.43 1.83 22.06
C HIS A 197 15.26 3.26 21.53
N LEU A 198 16.30 3.82 20.92
CA LEU A 198 16.34 5.18 20.43
C LEU A 198 16.10 5.26 18.91
N PRO A 199 15.48 6.35 18.43
CA PRO A 199 15.30 6.59 16.99
C PRO A 199 16.66 6.74 16.30
N GLY A 200 16.78 6.36 15.02
CA GLY A 200 18.06 6.35 14.29
C GLY A 200 18.82 7.68 14.23
N ASP A 201 18.12 8.79 14.43
CA ASP A 201 18.67 10.15 14.54
C ASP A 201 18.54 10.67 15.98
N PHE A 202 19.09 9.95 16.96
CA PHE A 202 19.00 10.35 18.36
C PHE A 202 20.06 11.42 18.70
N SER A 203 19.66 12.41 19.50
CA SER A 203 20.59 13.44 20.00
C SER A 203 21.39 12.93 21.20
N VAL A 204 22.53 13.55 21.47
CA VAL A 204 23.39 13.24 22.64
C VAL A 204 22.59 13.34 23.95
N GLY A 205 21.63 14.27 24.03
CA GLY A 205 20.73 14.39 25.19
C GLY A 205 19.75 13.22 25.35
N GLN A 206 19.25 12.64 24.25
CA GLN A 206 18.40 11.46 24.31
C GLN A 206 19.18 10.21 24.74
N LEU A 207 20.44 10.09 24.30
CA LEU A 207 21.32 9.02 24.74
C LEU A 207 21.65 9.14 26.24
N ARG A 208 21.96 10.35 26.71
CA ARG A 208 22.27 10.64 28.12
C ARG A 208 21.09 10.31 29.04
N ARG A 209 19.89 10.69 28.64
CA ARG A 209 18.65 10.36 29.35
C ARG A 209 18.36 8.86 29.34
N ALA A 210 18.57 8.17 28.22
CA ALA A 210 18.36 6.72 28.11
C ALA A 210 19.32 5.91 29.00
N LEU A 211 20.50 6.46 29.31
CA LEU A 211 21.47 5.88 30.23
C LEU A 211 21.26 6.32 31.69
N MET A 212 20.20 7.10 31.98
CA MET A 212 19.91 7.68 33.31
C MET A 212 21.09 8.45 33.94
N LEU A 213 21.99 9.03 33.13
CA LEU A 213 23.10 9.84 33.65
C LEU A 213 22.62 11.15 34.29
N ASP A 214 21.42 11.60 33.96
CA ASP A 214 20.80 12.79 34.57
C ASP A 214 20.51 12.57 36.08
N ALA A 215 20.46 11.33 36.56
CA ALA A 215 20.24 11.00 37.97
C ALA A 215 21.53 11.02 38.81
N PHE A 216 22.70 11.05 38.18
CA PHE A 216 24.02 11.05 38.83
C PHE A 216 24.77 12.38 38.66
N GLU A 217 24.08 13.42 38.20
CA GLU A 217 24.64 14.78 38.17
C GLU A 217 24.63 15.32 39.61
N ASP A 218 25.77 15.16 40.27
CA ASP A 218 25.95 15.45 41.69
C ASP A 218 25.86 16.96 41.94
N PRO A 219 25.06 17.46 42.92
CA PRO A 219 24.98 18.88 43.25
C PRO A 219 26.34 19.50 43.64
N PHE A 220 27.35 18.69 43.94
CA PHE A 220 28.70 19.15 44.24
C PHE A 220 29.49 19.67 43.04
N GLN A 221 29.13 19.33 41.79
CA GLN A 221 29.68 20.00 40.60
C GLN A 221 28.94 21.30 40.24
N VAL A 222 27.80 21.58 40.88
CA VAL A 222 27.02 22.81 40.70
C VAL A 222 27.55 23.95 41.57
N SER A 223 28.44 23.68 42.54
CA SER A 223 28.92 24.67 43.51
C SER A 223 30.44 24.91 43.53
N THR A 224 31.22 24.35 42.60
CA THR A 224 32.67 24.60 42.53
C THR A 224 33.10 25.58 41.43
N GLY A 225 32.15 26.30 40.83
CA GLY A 225 32.40 27.40 39.89
C GLY A 225 31.88 28.73 40.43
N ASP A 226 32.70 29.33 41.27
CA ASP A 226 32.89 30.77 41.44
C ASP A 226 31.76 31.61 42.05
N ASP A 227 31.99 31.91 43.32
CA ASP A 227 31.49 33.04 44.11
C ASP A 227 31.74 34.37 43.37
N TRP A 228 30.80 34.81 42.54
CA TRP A 228 30.72 36.20 42.08
C TRP A 228 29.25 36.61 41.94
N GLY A 229 28.83 37.52 42.83
CA GLY A 229 27.46 38.05 42.96
C GLY A 229 26.97 38.86 41.76
N GLY A 230 26.57 38.17 40.70
CA GLY A 230 25.76 38.69 39.61
C GLY A 230 24.81 37.60 39.12
N SER A 231 23.53 37.92 38.92
CA SER A 231 22.55 37.00 38.36
C SER A 231 22.92 36.65 36.91
N LEU A 232 23.81 35.68 36.73
CA LEU A 232 24.22 35.16 35.44
C LEU A 232 23.42 33.88 35.20
N GLY A 233 22.36 33.98 34.39
CA GLY A 233 21.63 32.81 33.91
C GLY A 233 22.58 31.82 33.25
N ARG A 234 22.37 30.52 33.51
CA ARG A 234 23.22 29.43 32.99
C ARG A 234 23.27 29.52 31.47
N THR A 235 24.43 29.44 30.82
CA THR A 235 24.47 29.41 29.34
C THR A 235 23.70 28.20 28.83
N CYS A 236 22.78 28.43 27.89
CA CYS A 236 21.89 27.41 27.40
C CYS A 236 22.68 26.42 26.52
N HIS A 237 22.98 25.24 27.07
CA HIS A 237 23.72 24.19 26.38
C HIS A 237 23.01 23.64 25.13
N TYR A 238 21.72 23.90 24.95
CA TYR A 238 20.99 23.55 23.72
C TYR A 238 21.38 24.41 22.51
N CYS A 239 21.91 25.63 22.75
CA CYS A 239 22.30 26.58 21.71
C CYS A 239 23.67 27.21 21.96
N ASN A 240 24.45 26.63 22.87
CA ASN A 240 25.80 27.08 23.22
C ASN A 240 25.90 28.59 23.54
N GLY A 241 24.85 29.17 24.12
CA GLY A 241 24.79 30.60 24.43
C GLY A 241 24.28 31.52 23.32
N GLU A 242 24.02 31.03 22.11
CA GLU A 242 23.54 31.87 20.97
C GLU A 242 22.04 32.20 21.02
N GLY A 243 21.27 31.49 21.85
CA GLY A 243 19.83 31.65 21.98
C GLY A 243 19.04 30.73 21.07
N CYS A 244 18.12 29.96 21.64
CA CYS A 244 17.16 29.14 20.89
C CYS A 244 15.81 29.09 21.61
N GLY A 245 14.79 28.55 20.92
CA GLY A 245 13.44 28.44 21.45
C GLY A 245 13.32 27.66 22.78
N GLN A 246 14.33 26.87 23.14
CA GLN A 246 14.36 26.15 24.43
C GLN A 246 14.80 27.03 25.62
N CYS A 247 15.43 28.17 25.37
CA CYS A 247 15.80 29.17 26.38
C CYS A 247 15.14 30.53 26.14
N GLY A 248 14.00 30.56 25.44
CA GLY A 248 13.32 31.81 25.11
C GLY A 248 14.17 32.79 24.29
N ASN A 249 15.11 32.29 23.48
CA ASN A 249 16.08 33.06 22.69
C ASN A 249 17.06 33.93 23.50
N THR A 250 17.18 33.73 24.81
CA THR A 250 18.06 34.56 25.66
C THR A 250 19.50 34.06 25.72
N GLY A 251 19.77 32.85 25.18
CA GLY A 251 21.07 32.21 25.30
C GLY A 251 21.38 31.70 26.71
N SER A 252 20.49 31.94 27.68
CA SER A 252 20.65 31.49 29.06
C SER A 252 19.38 30.85 29.62
N LEU A 253 19.53 29.90 30.53
CA LEU A 253 18.45 29.29 31.28
C LEU A 253 18.40 30.02 32.63
N SER A 254 17.40 30.87 32.78
CA SER A 254 16.97 31.45 34.06
C SER A 254 16.18 30.44 34.87
#